data_AF-A0A8J1VQS7-F1
#
_entry.id   AF-A0A8J1VQS7-F1
#
_cell.length_a   1.000
_cell.length_b   1.000
_cell.length_c   1.000
_cell.angle_alpha   90.00
_cell.angle_beta   90.00
_cell.angle_gamma   90.00
#
_symmetry.space_group_name_H-M   'P 1'
#
loop_
_entity.id
_entity.type
_entity.pdbx_description
1 polymer ?
#
loop_
_entity_poly.entity_id
_entity_poly.type
_entity_poly.pdbx_seq_one_letter_code
_entity_poly.pdbx_strand_id
1 'polypeptide(L)'
;MSSLNSRSGNDAIQANSQGANSPDGVSLEHITTHGSDWLWAVFAVMLFSDIVILVWHFFIPKGQRVFHQLAVILLTTASIAYFTLASNLGYASIATEFAGGGFPVATLRQIWYVRYIDWVITTPCLLMELLLATGLPLSDIITVVFFDEVMIVTGLVGALVVSSYKWGFYVFGNLALFYIWWVLVGPARTTAGSIGAEFKRSYTISAAVLSFLWLLYPVCWGLADGGNVISPDSEMVFYGILDVLAKPVFCFIHLFLMSSLDLNALQLQSGKFSSYANNVAAYDREKHSHSDSNGGSSHHHHHHHQAEPVPVVTEAPPVIVDNEPRTGTTTYSPKAGRFSRNSRRSERAAGERSGTAAGERSATAASVRPATAASVRPGTATSIRPGDAASNGVTREVDSTAT
;
A
#
# COMPACT_ATOMS: atom_id res chain seq x y z
N MET A 1 -47.41 -6.39 13.29
CA MET A 1 -46.21 -5.80 13.93
C MET A 1 -45.06 -6.81 14.15
N SER A 2 -45.05 -7.99 13.50
CA SER A 2 -44.01 -9.03 13.75
C SER A 2 -42.90 -9.13 12.68
N SER A 3 -42.88 -8.29 11.65
CA SER A 3 -41.89 -8.36 10.55
C SER A 3 -40.79 -7.31 10.60
N LEU A 4 -40.79 -6.42 11.61
CA LEU A 4 -39.78 -5.36 11.77
C LEU A 4 -38.70 -5.70 12.82
N ASN A 5 -38.90 -6.74 13.64
CA ASN A 5 -37.99 -7.11 14.72
C ASN A 5 -36.91 -8.14 14.34
N SER A 6 -36.84 -8.61 13.09
CA SER A 6 -35.80 -9.58 12.65
C SER A 6 -34.76 -9.00 11.68
N ARG A 7 -34.75 -7.68 11.47
CA ARG A 7 -33.75 -7.00 10.61
C ARG A 7 -32.61 -6.35 11.39
N SER A 8 -32.59 -6.45 12.72
CA SER A 8 -31.48 -5.97 13.55
C SER A 8 -30.43 -7.07 13.68
N GLY A 9 -29.64 -7.27 12.62
CA GLY A 9 -28.54 -8.23 12.61
C GLY A 9 -27.64 -7.96 11.41
N ASN A 10 -26.37 -8.30 11.53
CA ASN A 10 -25.45 -8.26 10.41
C ASN A 10 -25.82 -9.34 9.39
N ASP A 11 -26.29 -8.89 8.23
CA ASP A 11 -26.74 -9.76 7.14
C ASP A 11 -25.72 -9.81 5.99
N ALA A 12 -24.51 -9.29 6.18
CA ALA A 12 -23.51 -9.14 5.12
C ALA A 12 -23.19 -10.47 4.42
N ILE A 13 -23.04 -11.56 5.17
CA ILE A 13 -22.73 -12.89 4.63
C ILE A 13 -23.87 -13.41 3.73
N GLN A 14 -25.13 -13.17 4.10
CA GLN A 14 -26.28 -13.64 3.30
C GLN A 14 -26.50 -12.72 2.10
N ALA A 15 -26.47 -11.40 2.32
CA ALA A 15 -26.65 -10.39 1.29
C ALA A 15 -25.58 -10.48 0.19
N ASN A 16 -24.33 -10.75 0.57
CA ASN A 16 -23.19 -10.90 -0.33
C ASN A 16 -22.70 -12.35 -0.35
N SER A 17 -23.62 -13.29 -0.62
CA SER A 17 -23.29 -14.71 -0.71
C SER A 17 -22.28 -14.99 -1.83
N GLN A 18 -21.39 -15.96 -1.59
CA GLN A 18 -20.22 -16.20 -2.44
C GLN A 18 -20.54 -16.48 -3.91
N GLY A 19 -21.66 -17.16 -4.20
CA GLY A 19 -22.03 -17.51 -5.58
C GLY A 19 -22.33 -16.30 -6.48
N ALA A 20 -22.68 -15.15 -5.90
CA ALA A 20 -22.91 -13.92 -6.65
C ALA A 20 -21.62 -13.08 -6.83
N ASN A 21 -20.65 -13.23 -5.93
CA ASN A 21 -19.48 -12.35 -5.82
C ASN A 21 -18.13 -13.05 -6.06
N SER A 22 -18.09 -14.38 -6.24
CA SER A 22 -16.88 -15.16 -6.55
C SER A 22 -17.04 -15.94 -7.85
N PRO A 23 -16.46 -15.43 -8.97
CA PRO A 23 -16.42 -16.17 -10.24
C PRO A 23 -15.68 -17.51 -10.13
N ASP A 24 -14.74 -17.61 -9.18
CA ASP A 24 -13.77 -18.71 -9.07
C ASP A 24 -14.27 -19.89 -8.21
N GLY A 25 -15.52 -19.84 -7.75
CA GLY A 25 -16.16 -20.90 -6.96
C GLY A 25 -16.42 -20.54 -5.50
N VAL A 26 -17.17 -21.42 -4.84
CA VAL A 26 -17.58 -21.26 -3.44
C VAL A 26 -16.45 -21.75 -2.53
N SER A 27 -15.86 -20.83 -1.75
CA SER A 27 -14.92 -21.16 -0.69
C SER A 27 -15.63 -21.87 0.46
N LEU A 28 -15.12 -23.03 0.85
CA LEU A 28 -15.57 -23.78 2.02
C LEU A 28 -14.92 -23.25 3.30
N GLU A 29 -13.67 -22.81 3.19
CA GLU A 29 -13.00 -22.05 4.24
C GLU A 29 -13.29 -20.56 4.04
N HIS A 30 -14.33 -20.07 4.72
CA HIS A 30 -14.77 -18.68 4.62
C HIS A 30 -15.03 -18.06 5.99
N ILE A 31 -15.15 -16.72 6.05
CA ILE A 31 -15.55 -16.03 7.28
C ILE A 31 -17.01 -16.33 7.63
N THR A 32 -17.33 -16.28 8.92
CA THR A 32 -18.70 -16.42 9.42
C THR A 32 -19.30 -15.05 9.73
N THR A 33 -20.57 -15.03 10.15
CA THR A 33 -21.20 -13.81 10.67
C THR A 33 -20.40 -13.21 11.84
N HIS A 34 -19.77 -14.04 12.67
CA HIS A 34 -18.94 -13.55 13.78
C HIS A 34 -17.66 -12.84 13.29
N GLY A 35 -17.00 -13.36 12.26
CA GLY A 35 -15.87 -12.67 11.63
C GLY A 35 -16.29 -11.34 11.01
N SER A 36 -17.44 -11.32 10.34
CA SER A 36 -18.01 -10.10 9.77
C SER A 36 -18.42 -9.08 10.85
N ASP A 37 -19.02 -9.50 11.96
CA ASP A 37 -19.36 -8.63 13.10
C ASP A 37 -18.11 -7.95 13.70
N TRP A 38 -17.03 -8.72 13.86
CA TRP A 38 -15.75 -8.18 14.29
C TRP A 38 -15.22 -7.14 13.31
N LEU A 39 -15.26 -7.42 12.01
CA LEU A 39 -14.81 -6.49 10.97
C LEU A 39 -15.65 -5.21 10.94
N TRP A 40 -16.96 -5.27 11.20
CA TRP A 40 -17.81 -4.09 11.37
C TRP A 40 -17.40 -3.25 12.59
N ALA A 41 -17.01 -3.89 13.69
CA ALA A 41 -16.49 -3.18 14.85
C ALA A 41 -15.18 -2.46 14.52
N VAL A 42 -14.25 -3.13 13.83
CA VAL A 42 -12.98 -2.50 13.39
C VAL A 42 -13.26 -1.35 12.43
N PHE A 43 -14.17 -1.52 11.45
CA PHE A 43 -14.62 -0.45 10.57
C PHE A 43 -15.09 0.78 11.36
N ALA A 44 -15.96 0.58 12.36
CA ALA A 44 -16.47 1.69 13.17
C ALA A 44 -15.36 2.42 13.94
N VAL A 45 -14.37 1.69 14.47
CA VAL A 45 -13.21 2.27 15.15
C VAL A 45 -12.34 3.07 14.18
N MET A 46 -12.07 2.55 12.99
CA MET A 46 -11.30 3.24 11.94
C MET A 46 -12.00 4.54 11.53
N LEU A 47 -13.30 4.47 11.20
CA LEU A 47 -14.07 5.60 10.72
C LEU A 47 -14.24 6.68 11.81
N PHE A 48 -14.51 6.27 13.04
CA PHE A 48 -14.60 7.22 14.15
C PHE A 48 -13.27 7.94 14.37
N SER A 49 -12.17 7.20 14.37
CA SER A 49 -10.82 7.76 14.52
C SER A 49 -10.48 8.71 13.38
N ASP A 50 -10.85 8.36 12.15
CA ASP A 50 -10.68 9.20 10.96
C ASP A 50 -11.40 10.54 11.12
N ILE A 51 -12.68 10.51 11.52
CA ILE A 51 -13.46 11.72 11.76
C ILE A 51 -12.81 12.59 12.84
N VAL A 52 -12.33 11.99 13.94
CA VAL A 52 -11.65 12.73 15.01
C VAL A 52 -10.37 13.41 14.51
N ILE A 53 -9.51 12.70 13.78
CA ILE A 53 -8.26 13.26 13.25
C ILE A 53 -8.56 14.28 12.15
N LEU A 54 -9.57 14.05 11.31
CA LEU A 54 -10.01 14.99 10.28
C LEU A 54 -10.51 16.31 10.89
N VAL A 55 -11.29 16.22 11.98
CA VAL A 55 -11.70 17.41 12.75
C VAL A 55 -10.48 18.10 13.35
N TRP A 56 -9.57 17.35 13.98
CA TRP A 56 -8.32 17.89 14.54
C TRP A 56 -7.48 18.61 13.47
N HIS A 57 -7.34 18.02 12.28
CA HIS A 57 -6.63 18.59 11.13
C HIS A 57 -7.09 20.01 10.77
N PHE A 58 -8.39 20.32 10.90
CA PHE A 58 -8.90 21.66 10.59
C PHE A 58 -8.42 22.73 11.58
N PHE A 59 -8.08 22.35 12.82
CA PHE A 59 -7.57 23.25 13.86
C PHE A 59 -6.04 23.46 13.81
N ILE A 60 -5.30 22.67 13.01
CA ILE A 60 -3.85 22.82 12.86
C ILE A 60 -3.53 23.98 11.89
N PRO A 61 -2.54 24.85 12.17
CA PRO A 61 -2.12 25.90 11.23
C PRO A 61 -1.68 25.34 9.87
N LYS A 62 -1.95 26.09 8.78
CA LYS A 62 -1.50 25.70 7.44
C LYS A 62 0.03 25.61 7.40
N GLY A 63 0.57 24.53 6.82
CA GLY A 63 2.01 24.25 6.77
C GLY A 63 2.50 23.19 7.77
N GLN A 64 1.72 22.90 8.82
CA GLN A 64 2.05 21.88 9.83
C GLN A 64 1.12 20.65 9.75
N ARG A 65 0.31 20.58 8.69
CA ARG A 65 -0.79 19.62 8.56
C ARG A 65 -0.37 18.27 7.98
N VAL A 66 0.85 18.13 7.47
CA VAL A 66 1.26 16.96 6.68
C VAL A 66 1.05 15.63 7.41
N PHE A 67 1.43 15.54 8.68
CA PHE A 67 1.21 14.34 9.50
C PHE A 67 -0.29 14.05 9.70
N HIS A 68 -1.10 15.07 9.97
CA HIS A 68 -2.55 14.88 10.08
C HIS A 68 -3.17 14.47 8.73
N GLN A 69 -2.65 14.97 7.60
CA GLN A 69 -3.11 14.61 6.26
C GLN A 69 -2.78 13.16 5.92
N LEU A 70 -1.57 12.70 6.27
CA LEU A 70 -1.17 11.30 6.11
C LEU A 70 -2.05 10.39 6.97
N ALA A 71 -2.29 10.74 8.24
CA ALA A 71 -3.19 10.01 9.12
C ALA A 71 -4.63 9.92 8.59
N VAL A 72 -5.17 11.01 8.01
CA VAL A 72 -6.50 10.99 7.37
C VAL A 72 -6.52 10.08 6.14
N ILE A 73 -5.54 10.21 5.23
CA ILE A 73 -5.44 9.34 4.04
C ILE A 73 -5.41 7.87 4.47
N LEU A 74 -4.61 7.59 5.52
CA LEU A 74 -4.44 6.26 6.08
C LEU A 74 -5.75 5.71 6.65
N LEU A 75 -6.43 6.45 7.53
CA LEU A 75 -7.64 5.97 8.20
C LEU A 75 -8.86 5.96 7.29
N THR A 76 -8.98 6.90 6.35
CA THR A 76 -10.02 6.86 5.31
C THR A 76 -9.88 5.59 4.47
N THR A 77 -8.66 5.29 4.01
CA THR A 77 -8.38 4.09 3.21
C THR A 77 -8.71 2.81 3.98
N ALA A 78 -8.23 2.71 5.23
CA ALA A 78 -8.51 1.57 6.10
C ALA A 78 -10.03 1.42 6.36
N SER A 79 -10.75 2.52 6.58
CA SER A 79 -12.20 2.48 6.79
C SER A 79 -12.93 1.88 5.57
N ILE A 80 -12.56 2.30 4.36
CA ILE A 80 -13.16 1.75 3.12
C ILE A 80 -12.82 0.27 2.95
N ALA A 81 -11.59 -0.13 3.25
CA ALA A 81 -11.17 -1.53 3.19
C ALA A 81 -11.92 -2.40 4.21
N TYR A 82 -12.03 -1.96 5.47
CA TYR A 82 -12.77 -2.68 6.50
C TYR A 82 -14.27 -2.73 6.24
N PHE A 83 -14.87 -1.70 5.65
CA PHE A 83 -16.25 -1.77 5.14
C PHE A 83 -16.40 -2.90 4.11
N THR A 84 -15.44 -3.03 3.20
CA THR A 84 -15.44 -4.06 2.15
C THR A 84 -15.28 -5.46 2.75
N LEU A 85 -14.31 -5.64 3.65
CA LEU A 85 -14.08 -6.89 4.39
C LEU A 85 -15.33 -7.30 5.18
N ALA A 86 -15.87 -6.38 5.99
CA ALA A 86 -17.06 -6.63 6.81
C ALA A 86 -18.28 -6.98 5.96
N SER A 87 -18.38 -6.40 4.77
CA SER A 87 -19.44 -6.69 3.80
C SER A 87 -19.28 -8.04 3.08
N ASN A 88 -18.29 -8.86 3.42
CA ASN A 88 -17.96 -10.10 2.73
C ASN A 88 -17.58 -9.92 1.25
N LEU A 89 -16.81 -8.88 0.95
CA LEU A 89 -16.37 -8.52 -0.39
C LEU A 89 -14.84 -8.41 -0.47
N GLY A 90 -14.27 -8.49 -1.68
CA GLY A 90 -12.85 -8.23 -1.88
C GLY A 90 -11.92 -9.40 -1.54
N TYR A 91 -12.38 -10.64 -1.79
CA TYR A 91 -11.59 -11.86 -1.66
C TYR A 91 -11.56 -12.66 -2.97
N ALA A 92 -10.56 -13.51 -3.11
CA ALA A 92 -10.46 -14.54 -4.15
C ALA A 92 -10.57 -15.93 -3.52
N SER A 93 -11.16 -16.89 -4.22
CA SER A 93 -11.26 -18.29 -3.78
C SER A 93 -10.02 -19.06 -4.28
N ILE A 94 -9.11 -19.43 -3.38
CA ILE A 94 -7.85 -20.10 -3.71
C ILE A 94 -7.80 -21.47 -3.04
N ALA A 95 -7.38 -22.50 -3.78
CA ALA A 95 -7.22 -23.84 -3.22
C ALA A 95 -6.07 -23.88 -2.20
N THR A 96 -6.30 -24.49 -1.04
CA THR A 96 -5.29 -24.64 0.01
C THR A 96 -4.19 -25.62 -0.39
N GLU A 97 -2.95 -25.29 -0.03
CA GLU A 97 -1.82 -26.18 -0.21
C GLU A 97 -1.79 -27.25 0.88
N PHE A 98 -2.06 -26.81 2.10
CA PHE A 98 -2.00 -27.62 3.32
C PHE A 98 -3.41 -27.87 3.86
N ALA A 99 -3.60 -29.04 4.48
CA ALA A 99 -4.79 -29.30 5.27
C ALA A 99 -4.71 -28.50 6.57
N GLY A 100 -5.85 -27.97 7.03
CA GLY A 100 -5.91 -27.15 8.23
C GLY A 100 -7.34 -26.84 8.64
N GLY A 101 -7.56 -26.49 9.91
CA GLY A 101 -8.89 -26.13 10.42
C GLY A 101 -9.99 -27.21 10.28
N GLY A 102 -9.62 -28.47 10.05
CA GLY A 102 -10.56 -29.57 9.79
C GLY A 102 -10.89 -29.80 8.32
N PHE A 103 -10.26 -29.06 7.40
CA PHE A 103 -10.45 -29.20 5.95
C PHE A 103 -9.28 -29.96 5.28
N PRO A 104 -9.56 -30.78 4.27
CA PRO A 104 -8.52 -31.46 3.49
C PRO A 104 -7.75 -30.47 2.61
N VAL A 105 -6.61 -30.92 2.08
CA VAL A 105 -5.86 -30.18 1.03
C VAL A 105 -6.74 -29.87 -0.17
N ALA A 106 -6.40 -28.81 -0.92
CA ALA A 106 -7.13 -28.33 -2.08
C ALA A 106 -8.57 -27.87 -1.79
N THR A 107 -8.86 -27.52 -0.54
CA THR A 107 -10.12 -26.86 -0.17
C THR A 107 -10.08 -25.40 -0.62
N LEU A 108 -11.15 -24.87 -1.20
CA LEU A 108 -11.21 -23.45 -1.57
C LEU A 108 -11.34 -22.58 -0.30
N ARG A 109 -10.39 -21.67 -0.14
CA ARG A 109 -10.29 -20.70 0.95
C ARG A 109 -10.40 -19.27 0.44
N GLN A 110 -11.06 -18.42 1.21
CA GLN A 110 -11.07 -16.97 0.94
C GLN A 110 -9.70 -16.35 1.25
N ILE A 111 -9.09 -15.76 0.23
CA ILE A 111 -7.88 -14.92 0.33
C ILE A 111 -8.28 -13.46 0.09
N TRP A 112 -8.11 -12.63 1.11
CA TRP A 112 -8.66 -11.27 1.15
C TRP A 112 -7.72 -10.26 0.51
N TYR A 113 -7.72 -10.22 -0.83
CA TYR A 113 -6.82 -9.34 -1.59
C TYR A 113 -7.02 -7.85 -1.26
N VAL A 114 -8.24 -7.42 -0.87
CA VAL A 114 -8.52 -6.02 -0.53
C VAL A 114 -7.66 -5.51 0.63
N ARG A 115 -7.21 -6.41 1.52
CA ARG A 115 -6.28 -6.06 2.60
C ARG A 115 -4.93 -5.58 2.07
N TYR A 116 -4.43 -6.19 1.00
CA TYR A 116 -3.19 -5.75 0.38
C TYR A 116 -3.37 -4.44 -0.39
N ILE A 117 -4.58 -4.16 -0.90
CA ILE A 117 -4.93 -2.86 -1.48
C ILE A 117 -5.01 -1.77 -0.40
N ASP A 118 -5.46 -2.09 0.81
CA ASP A 118 -5.33 -1.18 1.95
C ASP A 118 -3.85 -0.92 2.26
N TRP A 119 -3.07 -1.99 2.40
CA TRP A 119 -1.67 -1.87 2.82
C TRP A 119 -0.80 -1.14 1.80
N VAL A 120 -1.00 -1.35 0.50
CA VAL A 120 -0.22 -0.65 -0.55
C VAL A 120 -0.37 0.88 -0.47
N ILE A 121 -1.39 1.39 0.20
CA ILE A 121 -1.58 2.82 0.44
C ILE A 121 -1.19 3.19 1.88
N THR A 122 -1.58 2.38 2.85
CA THR A 122 -1.44 2.72 4.27
C THR A 122 -0.04 2.47 4.83
N THR A 123 0.69 1.45 4.38
CA THR A 123 2.06 1.20 4.85
C THR A 123 3.04 2.27 4.37
N PRO A 124 2.97 2.79 3.12
CA PRO A 124 3.75 3.96 2.76
C PRO A 124 3.38 5.20 3.59
N CYS A 125 2.10 5.40 3.90
CA CYS A 125 1.68 6.51 4.77
C CYS A 125 2.28 6.39 6.18
N LEU A 126 2.25 5.21 6.79
CA LEU A 126 2.87 4.93 8.10
C LEU A 126 4.37 5.20 8.10
N LEU A 127 5.06 4.80 7.02
CA LEU A 127 6.49 5.08 6.87
C LEU A 127 6.76 6.57 6.69
N MET A 128 5.94 7.26 5.88
CA MET A 128 6.08 8.70 5.71
C MET A 128 5.84 9.49 7.00
N GLU A 129 4.88 9.09 7.85
CA GLU A 129 4.66 9.67 9.19
C GLU A 129 5.96 9.65 10.01
N LEU A 130 6.65 8.50 10.04
CA LEU A 130 7.92 8.37 10.75
C LEU A 130 9.06 9.13 10.07
N LEU A 131 9.25 8.92 8.77
CA LEU A 131 10.46 9.34 8.06
C LEU A 131 10.50 10.84 7.78
N LEU A 132 9.35 11.48 7.54
CA LEU A 132 9.26 12.93 7.39
C LEU A 132 9.53 13.67 8.72
N ALA A 133 9.43 12.97 9.85
CA ALA A 133 9.84 13.49 11.16
C ALA A 133 11.36 13.37 11.41
N THR A 134 12.15 12.99 10.41
CA THR A 134 13.60 12.81 10.51
C THR A 134 14.36 13.65 9.49
N GLY A 135 15.69 13.73 9.63
CA GLY A 135 16.57 14.35 8.64
C GLY A 135 17.01 13.39 7.53
N LEU A 136 16.25 12.32 7.28
CA LEU A 136 16.64 11.31 6.28
C LEU A 136 16.52 11.90 4.85
N PRO A 137 17.50 11.68 3.96
CA PRO A 137 17.42 12.15 2.59
C PRO A 137 16.19 11.61 1.85
N LEU A 138 15.61 12.43 0.97
CA LEU A 138 14.44 12.03 0.17
C LEU A 138 14.68 10.76 -0.66
N SER A 139 15.91 10.56 -1.18
CA SER A 139 16.29 9.34 -1.91
C SER A 139 16.11 8.08 -1.07
N ASP A 140 16.44 8.15 0.21
CA ASP A 140 16.38 7.03 1.13
C ASP A 140 14.92 6.77 1.52
N ILE A 141 14.12 7.82 1.73
CA ILE A 141 12.66 7.71 1.94
C ILE A 141 12.01 7.01 0.75
N ILE A 142 12.30 7.44 -0.48
CA ILE A 142 11.78 6.80 -1.71
C ILE A 142 12.20 5.33 -1.78
N THR A 143 13.44 5.01 -1.43
CA THR A 143 13.94 3.63 -1.44
C THR A 143 13.21 2.77 -0.40
N VAL A 144 12.98 3.30 0.81
CA VAL A 144 12.21 2.61 1.85
C VAL A 144 10.78 2.34 1.40
N VAL A 145 10.11 3.34 0.80
CA VAL A 145 8.76 3.16 0.23
C VAL A 145 8.76 2.11 -0.88
N PHE A 146 9.77 2.09 -1.76
CA PHE A 146 9.87 1.05 -2.77
C PHE A 146 9.99 -0.36 -2.17
N PHE A 147 10.80 -0.55 -1.12
CA PHE A 147 10.88 -1.85 -0.44
C PHE A 147 9.59 -2.20 0.31
N ASP A 148 8.85 -1.21 0.81
CA ASP A 148 7.51 -1.41 1.36
C ASP A 148 6.54 -1.95 0.30
N GLU A 149 6.55 -1.36 -0.90
CA GLU A 149 5.77 -1.87 -2.05
C GLU A 149 6.16 -3.31 -2.42
N VAL A 150 7.45 -3.61 -2.46
CA VAL A 150 7.94 -4.99 -2.69
C VAL A 150 7.39 -5.94 -1.62
N MET A 151 7.39 -5.54 -0.35
CA MET A 151 6.85 -6.33 0.75
C MET A 151 5.35 -6.63 0.56
N ILE A 152 4.54 -5.62 0.26
CA ILE A 152 3.08 -5.80 0.11
C ILE A 152 2.74 -6.59 -1.16
N VAL A 153 3.36 -6.25 -2.30
CA VAL A 153 3.08 -6.92 -3.58
C VAL A 153 3.50 -8.39 -3.54
N THR A 154 4.66 -8.72 -2.98
CA THR A 154 5.07 -10.12 -2.83
C THR A 154 4.17 -10.88 -1.87
N GLY A 155 3.72 -10.26 -0.77
CA GLY A 155 2.74 -10.84 0.14
C GLY A 155 1.42 -11.20 -0.55
N LEU A 156 0.89 -10.30 -1.39
CA LEU A 156 -0.33 -10.53 -2.17
C LEU A 156 -0.13 -11.66 -3.19
N VAL A 157 0.92 -11.57 -4.01
CA VAL A 157 1.19 -12.59 -5.03
C VAL A 157 1.38 -13.95 -4.39
N GLY A 158 2.11 -14.04 -3.28
CA GLY A 158 2.28 -15.27 -2.52
C GLY A 158 0.96 -15.85 -2.01
N ALA A 159 0.05 -15.01 -1.51
CA ALA A 159 -1.25 -15.46 -0.99
C ALA A 159 -2.15 -16.05 -2.09
N LEU A 160 -1.97 -15.62 -3.34
CA LEU A 160 -2.70 -16.15 -4.50
C LEU A 160 -2.06 -17.39 -5.13
N VAL A 161 -0.85 -17.77 -4.71
CA VAL A 161 -0.16 -18.96 -5.22
C VAL A 161 -0.59 -20.19 -4.41
N VAL A 162 -1.05 -21.23 -5.12
CA VAL A 162 -1.47 -22.50 -4.50
C VAL A 162 -0.27 -23.37 -4.11
N SER A 163 0.81 -23.36 -4.89
CA SER A 163 1.96 -24.24 -4.65
C SER A 163 2.93 -23.70 -3.60
N SER A 164 3.89 -24.55 -3.19
CA SER A 164 4.94 -24.18 -2.23
C SER A 164 5.81 -23.00 -2.68
N TYR A 165 5.74 -22.59 -3.95
CA TYR A 165 6.41 -21.38 -4.46
C TYR A 165 5.97 -20.11 -3.74
N LYS A 166 4.80 -20.10 -3.07
CA LYS A 166 4.36 -18.98 -2.21
C LYS A 166 5.40 -18.59 -1.16
N TRP A 167 6.18 -19.56 -0.64
CA TRP A 167 7.21 -19.32 0.36
C TRP A 167 8.41 -18.56 -0.19
N GLY A 168 8.67 -18.61 -1.51
CA GLY A 168 9.66 -17.74 -2.14
C GLY A 168 9.28 -16.27 -2.04
N PHE A 169 8.01 -15.95 -2.32
CA PHE A 169 7.47 -14.59 -2.15
C PHE A 169 7.48 -14.15 -0.69
N TYR A 170 7.14 -15.05 0.24
CA TYR A 170 7.25 -14.79 1.67
C TYR A 170 8.67 -14.39 2.09
N VAL A 171 9.69 -15.11 1.59
CA VAL A 171 11.10 -14.76 1.86
C VAL A 171 11.46 -13.39 1.29
N PHE A 172 11.08 -13.09 0.05
CA PHE A 172 11.35 -11.77 -0.54
C PHE A 172 10.69 -10.63 0.26
N GLY A 173 9.44 -10.81 0.68
CA GLY A 173 8.74 -9.83 1.52
C GLY A 173 9.41 -9.62 2.87
N ASN A 174 9.86 -10.69 3.54
CA ASN A 174 10.59 -10.58 4.80
C ASN A 174 11.96 -9.91 4.65
N LEU A 175 12.69 -10.17 3.55
CA LEU A 175 13.94 -9.47 3.26
C LEU A 175 13.74 -7.97 3.06
N ALA A 176 12.65 -7.58 2.38
CA ALA A 176 12.26 -6.18 2.25
C ALA A 176 11.91 -5.56 3.62
N LEU A 177 11.15 -6.27 4.46
CA LEU A 177 10.86 -5.84 5.84
C LEU A 177 12.13 -5.62 6.67
N PHE A 178 13.12 -6.52 6.56
CA PHE A 178 14.40 -6.36 7.27
C PHE A 178 15.18 -5.12 6.80
N TYR A 179 15.14 -4.80 5.51
CA TYR A 179 15.72 -3.56 5.00
C TYR A 179 15.03 -2.32 5.60
N ILE A 180 13.69 -2.32 5.62
CA ILE A 180 12.90 -1.23 6.23
C ILE A 180 13.30 -1.06 7.70
N TRP A 181 13.35 -2.14 8.48
CA TRP A 181 13.79 -2.08 9.88
C TRP A 181 15.20 -1.54 10.05
N TRP A 182 16.15 -1.98 9.22
CA TRP A 182 17.51 -1.46 9.28
C TRP A 182 17.53 0.07 9.12
N VAL A 183 16.76 0.62 8.17
CA VAL A 183 16.62 2.07 8.01
C VAL A 183 15.96 2.72 9.22
N LEU A 184 14.85 2.15 9.70
CA LEU A 184 14.07 2.72 10.81
C LEU A 184 14.87 2.78 12.11
N VAL A 185 15.61 1.73 12.46
CA VAL A 185 16.34 1.66 13.75
C VAL A 185 17.71 2.32 13.71
N GLY A 186 18.32 2.44 12.52
CA GLY A 186 19.67 2.95 12.32
C GLY A 186 19.70 4.38 11.74
N PRO A 187 19.80 4.54 10.41
CA PRO A 187 19.90 5.84 9.73
C PRO A 187 18.84 6.85 10.16
N ALA A 188 17.55 6.51 10.06
CA ALA A 188 16.46 7.45 10.35
C ALA A 188 16.44 7.90 11.82
N ARG A 189 16.73 6.99 12.75
CA ARG A 189 16.89 7.32 14.17
C ARG A 189 18.07 8.27 14.41
N THR A 190 19.15 8.10 13.68
CA THR A 190 20.36 8.92 13.80
C THR A 190 20.10 10.33 13.28
N THR A 191 19.47 10.46 12.11
CA THR A 191 19.13 11.75 11.49
C THR A 191 18.02 12.49 12.24
N ALA A 192 17.09 11.80 12.89
CA ALA A 192 16.16 12.44 13.83
C ALA A 192 16.92 13.12 15.00
N GLY A 193 18.01 12.51 15.46
CA GLY A 193 18.88 13.05 16.51
C GLY A 193 19.71 14.26 16.11
N SER A 194 20.01 14.45 14.82
CA SER A 194 20.67 15.67 14.36
C SER A 194 19.73 16.88 14.32
N ILE A 195 18.41 16.67 14.28
CA ILE A 195 17.41 17.75 14.39
C ILE A 195 17.25 18.17 15.84
N GLY A 196 17.15 17.19 16.76
CA GLY A 196 17.09 17.46 18.20
C GLY A 196 16.80 16.23 19.05
N ALA A 197 17.06 16.35 20.35
CA ALA A 197 16.85 15.26 21.30
C ALA A 197 15.38 14.82 21.38
N GLU A 198 14.43 15.76 21.36
CA GLU A 198 13.00 15.48 21.40
C GLU A 198 12.48 14.82 20.11
N PHE A 199 13.03 15.19 18.94
CA PHE A 199 12.75 14.51 17.68
C PHE A 199 13.22 13.06 17.72
N LYS A 200 14.47 12.82 18.15
CA LYS A 200 15.00 11.46 18.32
C LYS A 200 14.13 10.62 19.24
N ARG A 201 13.69 11.18 20.37
CA ARG A 201 12.85 10.49 21.35
C ARG A 201 11.49 10.12 20.76
N SER A 202 10.78 11.10 20.21
CA SER A 202 9.44 10.92 19.63
C SER A 202 9.46 9.93 18.46
N TYR A 203 10.45 10.06 17.57
CA TYR A 203 10.70 9.12 16.49
C TYR A 203 10.99 7.72 17.03
N THR A 204 11.91 7.58 18.00
CA THR A 204 12.32 6.25 18.52
C THR A 204 11.13 5.51 19.12
N ILE A 205 10.26 6.21 19.88
CA ILE A 205 9.06 5.59 20.47
C ILE A 205 8.12 5.13 19.35
N SER A 206 7.81 6.01 18.40
CA SER A 206 6.88 5.70 17.30
C SER A 206 7.41 4.54 16.43
N ALA A 207 8.69 4.60 16.04
CA ALA A 207 9.33 3.56 15.24
C ALA A 207 9.41 2.22 15.97
N ALA A 208 9.64 2.21 17.28
CA ALA A 208 9.67 0.98 18.08
C ALA A 208 8.30 0.31 18.15
N VAL A 209 7.24 1.09 18.39
CA VAL A 209 5.85 0.59 18.40
C VAL A 209 5.50 -0.01 17.03
N LEU A 210 5.75 0.74 15.95
CA LEU A 210 5.40 0.28 14.60
C LEU A 210 6.20 -0.96 14.20
N SER A 211 7.52 -0.97 14.45
CA SER A 211 8.39 -2.10 14.09
C SER A 211 8.00 -3.38 14.83
N PHE A 212 7.62 -3.26 16.11
CA PHE A 212 7.13 -4.41 16.88
C PHE A 212 5.81 -4.96 16.33
N LEU A 213 4.86 -4.09 16.00
CA LEU A 213 3.59 -4.52 15.41
C LEU A 213 3.81 -5.19 14.04
N TRP A 214 4.67 -4.60 13.21
CA TRP A 214 4.97 -5.11 11.86
C TRP A 214 5.65 -6.48 11.86
N LEU A 215 6.35 -6.87 12.94
CA LEU A 215 6.87 -8.24 13.10
C LEU A 215 5.74 -9.29 13.13
N LEU A 216 4.55 -8.93 13.62
CA LEU A 216 3.44 -9.86 13.80
C LEU A 216 2.65 -10.10 12.51
N TYR A 217 2.72 -9.20 11.53
CA TYR A 217 2.06 -9.35 10.23
C TYR A 217 2.57 -10.55 9.42
N PRO A 218 3.89 -10.74 9.18
CA PRO A 218 4.37 -11.93 8.46
C PRO A 218 4.12 -13.22 9.25
N VAL A 219 4.07 -13.17 10.59
CA VAL A 219 3.66 -14.32 11.42
C VAL A 219 2.21 -14.70 11.12
N CYS A 220 1.30 -13.72 11.10
CA CYS A 220 -0.10 -13.96 10.73
C CYS A 220 -0.21 -14.49 9.29
N TRP A 221 0.52 -13.91 8.34
CA TRP A 221 0.55 -14.39 6.95
C TRP A 221 1.00 -15.84 6.85
N GLY A 222 2.08 -16.21 7.56
CA GLY A 222 2.60 -17.58 7.58
C GLY A 222 1.61 -18.58 8.17
N LEU A 223 0.80 -18.17 9.16
CA LEU A 223 -0.23 -19.01 9.76
C LEU A 223 -1.52 -19.08 8.92
N ALA A 224 -1.88 -18.01 8.21
CA ALA A 224 -3.12 -17.91 7.44
C ALA A 224 -2.89 -18.26 5.95
N ASP A 225 -2.46 -17.27 5.16
CA ASP A 225 -2.35 -17.33 3.70
C ASP A 225 -1.32 -18.39 3.22
N GLY A 226 -0.20 -18.47 3.96
CA GLY A 226 0.89 -19.40 3.68
C GLY A 226 0.55 -20.82 4.12
N GLY A 227 0.45 -21.03 5.43
CA GLY A 227 0.38 -22.36 6.04
C GLY A 227 -1.02 -22.94 6.22
N ASN A 228 -2.08 -22.18 5.95
CA ASN A 228 -3.48 -22.61 6.09
C ASN A 228 -3.81 -23.17 7.50
N VAL A 229 -3.14 -22.69 8.55
CA VAL A 229 -3.24 -23.18 9.93
C VAL A 229 -4.45 -22.60 10.65
N ILE A 230 -4.68 -21.30 10.52
CA ILE A 230 -5.77 -20.60 11.21
C ILE A 230 -6.98 -20.37 10.29
N SER A 231 -8.18 -20.38 10.86
CA SER A 231 -9.42 -20.12 10.11
C SER A 231 -9.47 -18.68 9.57
N PRO A 232 -10.25 -18.40 8.51
CA PRO A 232 -10.46 -17.04 8.03
C PRO A 232 -10.96 -16.07 9.12
N ASP A 233 -11.87 -16.51 10.01
CA ASP A 233 -12.30 -15.69 11.15
C ASP A 233 -11.14 -15.34 12.09
N SER A 234 -10.29 -16.32 12.42
CA SER A 234 -9.13 -16.11 13.30
C SER A 234 -8.13 -15.15 12.67
N GLU A 235 -7.93 -15.26 11.35
CA GLU A 235 -7.13 -14.34 10.56
C GLU A 235 -7.70 -12.91 10.60
N MET A 236 -9.02 -12.74 10.46
CA MET A 236 -9.66 -11.40 10.58
C MET A 236 -9.49 -10.80 11.97
N VAL A 237 -9.56 -11.61 13.03
CA VAL A 237 -9.30 -11.15 14.40
C VAL A 237 -7.86 -10.73 14.57
N PHE A 238 -6.90 -11.54 14.10
CA PHE A 238 -5.48 -11.24 14.23
C PHE A 238 -5.11 -9.95 13.49
N TYR A 239 -5.37 -9.86 12.18
CA TYR A 239 -5.07 -8.64 11.44
C TYR A 239 -5.89 -7.44 11.92
N GLY A 240 -7.16 -7.65 12.32
CA GLY A 240 -8.01 -6.59 12.88
C GLY A 240 -7.41 -5.94 14.12
N ILE A 241 -6.91 -6.75 15.07
CA ILE A 241 -6.24 -6.22 16.26
C ILE A 241 -4.96 -5.47 15.87
N LEU A 242 -4.14 -6.05 14.99
CA LEU A 242 -2.91 -5.41 14.54
C LEU A 242 -3.19 -4.07 13.86
N ASP A 243 -4.19 -4.00 12.99
CA ASP A 243 -4.54 -2.77 12.28
C ASP A 243 -5.10 -1.71 13.23
N VAL A 244 -5.94 -2.06 14.21
CA VAL A 244 -6.39 -1.09 15.23
C VAL A 244 -5.21 -0.50 15.99
N LEU A 245 -4.20 -1.33 16.32
CA LEU A 245 -3.00 -0.86 17.01
C LEU A 245 -2.06 -0.04 16.10
N ALA A 246 -1.86 -0.49 14.86
CA ALA A 246 -0.90 0.07 13.93
C ALA A 246 -1.44 1.29 13.16
N LYS A 247 -2.76 1.47 13.11
CA LYS A 247 -3.41 2.57 12.40
C LYS A 247 -3.94 3.62 13.38
N PRO A 248 -5.16 3.54 13.96
CA PRO A 248 -5.69 4.64 14.77
C PRO A 248 -4.90 4.85 16.06
N VAL A 249 -4.56 3.79 16.81
CA VAL A 249 -3.80 3.94 18.06
C VAL A 249 -2.41 4.53 17.79
N PHE A 250 -1.70 4.01 16.81
CA PHE A 250 -0.42 4.56 16.36
C PHE A 250 -0.54 6.03 15.93
N CYS A 251 -1.51 6.37 15.06
CA CYS A 251 -1.72 7.74 14.60
C CYS A 251 -1.96 8.70 15.77
N PHE A 252 -2.81 8.34 16.74
CA PHE A 252 -3.01 9.17 17.92
C PHE A 252 -1.70 9.36 18.70
N ILE A 253 -1.01 8.27 19.05
CA ILE A 253 0.27 8.34 19.77
C ILE A 253 1.27 9.22 19.02
N HIS A 254 1.43 8.99 17.72
CA HIS A 254 2.39 9.69 16.89
C HIS A 254 2.05 11.19 16.78
N LEU A 255 0.80 11.54 16.46
CA LEU A 255 0.37 12.94 16.36
C LEU A 255 0.48 13.68 17.70
N PHE A 256 0.18 13.03 18.83
CA PHE A 256 0.39 13.62 20.14
C PHE A 256 1.88 13.91 20.41
N LEU A 257 2.76 12.96 20.10
CA LEU A 257 4.21 13.17 20.23
C LEU A 257 4.70 14.31 19.33
N MET A 258 4.24 14.35 18.08
CA MET A 258 4.60 15.38 17.10
C MET A 258 4.06 16.77 17.46
N SER A 259 2.90 16.85 18.10
CA SER A 259 2.28 18.13 18.51
C SER A 259 3.12 18.93 19.51
N SER A 260 4.06 18.26 20.20
CA SER A 260 4.98 18.90 21.15
C SER A 260 6.26 19.46 20.48
N LEU A 261 6.45 19.23 19.18
CA LEU A 261 7.66 19.57 18.44
C LEU A 261 7.45 20.80 17.55
N ASP A 262 8.51 21.60 17.36
CA ASP A 262 8.51 22.67 16.36
C ASP A 262 8.73 22.08 14.96
N LEU A 263 7.63 21.78 14.26
CA LEU A 263 7.65 21.18 12.93
C LEU A 263 8.29 22.07 11.86
N ASN A 264 8.51 23.36 12.13
CA ASN A 264 9.26 24.22 11.21
C ASN A 264 10.72 23.77 11.05
N ALA A 265 11.28 23.09 12.06
CA ALA A 265 12.62 22.52 12.02
C ALA A 265 12.79 21.45 10.93
N LEU A 266 11.70 20.84 10.48
CA LEU A 266 11.71 19.82 9.42
C LEU A 266 11.83 20.42 8.01
N GLN A 267 11.59 21.73 7.86
CA GLN A 267 11.70 22.45 6.58
C GLN A 267 10.98 21.75 5.40
N LEU A 268 9.80 21.17 5.66
CA LEU A 268 8.95 20.52 4.66
C LEU A 268 8.27 21.57 3.75
N GLN A 269 9.06 22.41 3.09
CA GLN A 269 8.60 23.36 2.10
C GLN A 269 9.01 22.88 0.71
N SER A 270 8.05 22.89 -0.22
CA SER A 270 8.37 22.67 -1.62
C SER A 270 9.09 23.91 -2.16
N GLY A 271 10.28 23.76 -2.75
CA GLY A 271 10.94 24.84 -3.50
C GLY A 271 10.20 25.25 -4.79
N LYS A 272 9.03 24.66 -5.06
CA LYS A 272 8.13 25.05 -6.15
C LYS A 272 7.25 26.22 -5.72
N PHE A 273 6.84 27.05 -6.68
CA PHE A 273 5.90 28.13 -6.44
C PHE A 273 4.60 27.55 -5.84
N SER A 274 4.38 27.83 -4.56
CA SER A 274 3.15 27.50 -3.85
C SER A 274 2.51 28.80 -3.41
N SER A 275 1.20 28.92 -3.60
CA SER A 275 0.39 30.11 -3.25
C SER A 275 0.54 30.54 -1.78
N TYR A 276 1.13 29.69 -0.94
CA TYR A 276 1.32 29.90 0.49
C TYR A 276 2.68 30.48 0.89
N ALA A 277 3.71 30.41 0.03
CA ALA A 277 5.05 30.88 0.36
C ALA A 277 5.12 32.41 0.56
N ASN A 278 4.20 33.18 -0.04
CA ASN A 278 4.21 34.65 -0.02
C ASN A 278 3.20 35.31 0.93
N ASN A 279 2.32 34.55 1.58
CA ASN A 279 1.28 35.18 2.41
C ASN A 279 1.80 35.68 3.77
N VAL A 280 2.91 35.16 4.28
CA VAL A 280 3.54 35.68 5.50
C VAL A 280 4.20 37.04 5.23
N ALA A 281 4.89 37.17 4.10
CA ALA A 281 5.52 38.43 3.68
C ALA A 281 4.52 39.49 3.19
N ALA A 282 3.34 39.08 2.70
CA ALA A 282 2.28 40.00 2.30
C ALA A 282 1.48 40.54 3.50
N TYR A 283 1.25 39.72 4.52
CA TYR A 283 0.50 40.13 5.73
C TYR A 283 1.26 41.16 6.57
N ASP A 284 2.59 41.03 6.70
CA ASP A 284 3.42 42.02 7.39
C ASP A 284 3.52 43.34 6.62
N ARG A 285 3.49 43.29 5.28
CA ARG A 285 3.61 44.49 4.44
C ARG A 285 2.34 45.35 4.47
N GLU A 286 1.16 44.71 4.52
CA GLU A 286 -0.13 45.41 4.56
C GLU A 286 -0.39 46.08 5.92
N LYS A 287 0.18 45.54 7.00
CA LYS A 287 0.06 46.11 8.35
C LYS A 287 0.99 47.32 8.58
N HIS A 288 2.09 47.41 7.83
CA HIS A 288 3.05 48.53 7.91
C HIS A 288 2.82 49.63 6.87
N SER A 289 2.01 49.41 5.83
CA SER A 289 1.73 50.44 4.83
C SER A 289 0.60 51.42 5.20
N HIS A 290 -0.04 51.24 6.37
CA HIS A 290 -1.18 52.05 6.78
C HIS A 290 -0.92 53.05 7.93
N SER A 291 0.33 53.24 8.40
CA SER A 291 0.62 54.29 9.41
C SER A 291 1.20 55.60 8.88
N ASP A 292 1.73 55.65 7.65
CA ASP A 292 2.51 56.81 7.22
C ASP A 292 1.90 57.48 5.98
N SER A 293 0.79 58.20 6.18
CA SER A 293 0.39 59.26 5.24
C SER A 293 -0.54 60.27 5.89
N ASN A 294 0.02 61.21 6.67
CA ASN A 294 -0.55 62.55 6.70
C ASN A 294 0.43 63.65 7.17
N GLY A 295 0.71 64.60 6.28
CA GLY A 295 1.02 65.99 6.65
C GLY A 295 2.44 66.50 6.35
N GLY A 296 2.55 67.46 5.42
CA GLY A 296 3.64 68.45 5.43
C GLY A 296 4.18 68.91 4.07
N SER A 297 3.66 70.03 3.58
CA SER A 297 4.14 70.81 2.41
C SER A 297 5.52 71.46 2.65
N SER A 298 6.36 71.60 1.62
CA SER A 298 7.04 72.88 1.23
C SER A 298 8.08 72.74 0.09
N HIS A 299 8.22 73.84 -0.67
CA HIS A 299 8.94 74.11 -1.93
C HIS A 299 10.48 73.90 -1.97
N HIS A 300 11.05 73.60 -3.15
CA HIS A 300 11.91 74.54 -3.94
C HIS A 300 12.45 73.99 -5.28
N HIS A 301 12.68 74.94 -6.21
CA HIS A 301 13.19 74.88 -7.59
C HIS A 301 14.58 74.24 -7.83
N HIS A 302 14.82 73.60 -8.99
CA HIS A 302 15.56 74.17 -10.14
C HIS A 302 15.75 73.19 -11.32
N HIS A 303 15.87 73.78 -12.52
CA HIS A 303 16.11 73.18 -13.84
C HIS A 303 17.49 72.50 -14.01
N HIS A 304 17.59 71.45 -14.84
CA HIS A 304 18.44 71.44 -16.05
C HIS A 304 18.28 70.17 -16.93
N HIS A 305 18.17 70.43 -18.24
CA HIS A 305 18.49 69.70 -19.48
C HIS A 305 18.43 68.16 -19.66
N GLN A 306 17.94 67.84 -20.86
CA GLN A 306 17.72 66.57 -21.56
C GLN A 306 18.96 65.69 -21.79
N ALA A 307 18.77 64.37 -21.79
CA ALA A 307 19.34 63.43 -22.76
C ALA A 307 18.50 62.12 -22.82
N GLU A 308 18.20 61.66 -24.03
CA GLU A 308 17.49 60.41 -24.38
C GLU A 308 18.44 59.18 -24.40
N PRO A 309 17.94 57.92 -24.54
CA PRO A 309 18.49 56.73 -23.89
C PRO A 309 19.49 55.91 -24.73
N VAL A 310 20.31 55.09 -24.05
CA VAL A 310 21.19 54.06 -24.64
C VAL A 310 20.74 52.67 -24.16
N PRO A 311 20.63 51.64 -25.03
CA PRO A 311 20.08 50.33 -24.67
C PRO A 311 21.11 49.43 -23.98
N VAL A 312 20.64 48.63 -23.01
CA VAL A 312 21.42 47.59 -22.32
C VAL A 312 21.36 46.30 -23.12
N VAL A 313 22.54 45.79 -23.52
CA VAL A 313 22.74 44.50 -24.19
C VAL A 313 22.91 43.41 -23.13
N THR A 314 22.19 42.31 -23.32
CA THR A 314 22.18 41.08 -22.51
C THR A 314 23.45 40.27 -22.76
N GLU A 315 24.24 39.96 -21.72
CA GLU A 315 25.37 39.02 -21.81
C GLU A 315 24.95 37.58 -21.47
N ALA A 316 25.45 36.63 -22.26
CA ALA A 316 25.31 35.18 -22.10
C ALA A 316 26.53 34.59 -21.33
N PRO A 317 26.41 33.41 -20.68
CA PRO A 317 27.45 32.88 -19.80
C PRO A 317 28.63 32.24 -20.55
N PRO A 318 29.84 32.19 -19.95
CA PRO A 318 31.05 31.75 -20.66
C PRO A 318 31.24 30.23 -20.66
N VAL A 319 31.80 29.75 -21.78
CA VAL A 319 32.28 28.38 -22.04
C VAL A 319 33.74 28.27 -21.61
N ILE A 320 34.08 27.21 -20.85
CA ILE A 320 35.46 26.88 -20.46
C ILE A 320 36.04 25.89 -21.49
N VAL A 321 37.21 26.23 -22.03
CA VAL A 321 37.99 25.43 -22.99
C VAL A 321 39.33 25.06 -22.34
N ASP A 322 39.68 23.77 -22.43
CA ASP A 322 40.97 23.18 -22.01
C ASP A 322 42.16 23.78 -22.77
N ASN A 323 43.31 23.92 -22.12
CA ASN A 323 44.64 23.76 -22.73
C ASN A 323 45.78 23.79 -21.70
N GLU A 324 46.60 22.74 -21.70
CA GLU A 324 48.03 22.76 -21.35
C GLU A 324 48.84 22.75 -22.68
N PRO A 325 50.13 23.18 -22.80
CA PRO A 325 51.25 22.57 -22.03
C PRO A 325 52.55 23.42 -21.84
N ARG A 326 53.53 22.84 -21.11
CA ARG A 326 55.00 22.72 -21.39
C ARG A 326 56.04 23.08 -20.28
N THR A 327 56.61 22.00 -19.71
CA THR A 327 58.04 21.59 -19.61
C THR A 327 59.12 22.42 -18.88
N GLY A 328 59.85 21.75 -17.97
CA GLY A 328 61.28 22.04 -17.65
C GLY A 328 61.92 21.32 -16.44
N THR A 329 62.24 20.02 -16.58
CA THR A 329 63.42 19.22 -16.11
C THR A 329 64.14 19.43 -14.75
N THR A 330 64.38 18.32 -14.01
CA THR A 330 65.71 17.72 -13.63
C THR A 330 65.48 16.35 -12.91
N THR A 331 65.64 15.18 -13.54
CA THR A 331 66.79 14.20 -13.53
C THR A 331 66.98 13.32 -12.27
N TYR A 332 66.69 12.01 -12.33
CA TYR A 332 67.65 10.87 -12.31
C TYR A 332 66.94 9.50 -12.39
N SER A 333 67.61 8.49 -12.98
CA SER A 333 67.11 7.24 -13.56
C SER A 333 67.70 5.99 -12.80
N PRO A 334 67.66 4.74 -13.32
CA PRO A 334 66.57 3.75 -13.23
C PRO A 334 67.03 2.39 -12.63
N LYS A 335 66.15 1.39 -12.54
CA LYS A 335 66.52 -0.03 -12.76
C LYS A 335 65.32 -0.89 -13.16
N ALA A 336 65.39 -1.42 -14.38
CA ALA A 336 64.54 -2.47 -14.91
C ALA A 336 65.12 -3.84 -14.58
N GLY A 337 64.27 -4.86 -14.46
CA GLY A 337 64.67 -6.26 -14.29
C GLY A 337 63.56 -7.20 -14.75
N ARG A 338 63.57 -7.54 -16.04
CA ARG A 338 62.76 -8.59 -16.67
C ARG A 338 63.45 -9.93 -16.42
N PHE A 339 62.72 -10.97 -15.99
CA PHE A 339 63.17 -12.35 -16.16
C PHE A 339 62.02 -13.26 -16.61
N SER A 340 62.39 -14.12 -17.57
CA SER A 340 61.57 -15.10 -18.27
C SER A 340 62.05 -16.50 -17.87
N ARG A 341 61.11 -17.47 -17.83
CA ARG A 341 61.18 -18.89 -18.26
C ARG A 341 60.29 -19.75 -17.36
N ASN A 342 59.23 -20.36 -17.89
CA ASN A 342 59.17 -21.63 -18.63
C ASN A 342 59.41 -22.90 -17.78
N SER A 343 58.34 -23.67 -17.59
CA SER A 343 58.11 -24.97 -18.27
C SER A 343 57.92 -26.22 -17.39
N ARG A 344 56.88 -26.99 -17.80
CA ARG A 344 56.66 -28.45 -17.72
C ARG A 344 56.31 -28.98 -16.31
N ARG A 345 55.37 -29.93 -16.13
CA ARG A 345 55.00 -31.13 -16.92
C ARG A 345 53.67 -31.66 -16.35
N SER A 346 52.55 -31.71 -17.08
CA SER A 346 51.99 -32.83 -17.86
C SER A 346 51.98 -34.23 -17.20
N GLU A 347 50.78 -34.78 -16.99
CA GLU A 347 50.35 -36.16 -17.35
C GLU A 347 48.81 -36.22 -17.24
N ARG A 348 48.08 -36.24 -18.36
CA ARG A 348 47.57 -37.40 -19.14
C ARG A 348 46.32 -38.03 -18.49
N ALA A 349 45.13 -37.83 -19.10
CA ALA A 349 44.52 -38.66 -20.17
C ALA A 349 43.71 -39.83 -19.55
N ALA A 350 42.57 -40.32 -20.00
CA ALA A 350 41.68 -40.21 -21.17
C ALA A 350 40.29 -40.72 -20.66
N GLY A 351 39.15 -40.66 -21.34
CA GLY A 351 38.80 -40.32 -22.72
C GLY A 351 37.34 -40.67 -22.97
N GLU A 352 36.85 -40.20 -24.13
CA GLU A 352 35.79 -40.79 -24.98
C GLU A 352 34.36 -40.92 -24.43
N ARG A 353 33.26 -40.70 -25.17
CA ARG A 353 32.96 -40.25 -26.54
C ARG A 353 31.42 -40.11 -26.64
N SER A 354 30.99 -39.47 -27.74
CA SER A 354 29.67 -39.60 -28.41
C SER A 354 28.50 -38.79 -27.85
N GLY A 355 27.70 -38.08 -28.65
CA GLY A 355 27.68 -37.95 -30.10
C GLY A 355 26.58 -36.99 -30.57
N THR A 356 26.90 -36.26 -31.64
CA THR A 356 26.05 -35.86 -32.78
C THR A 356 24.69 -35.19 -32.52
N ALA A 357 24.68 -33.88 -32.81
CA ALA A 357 23.51 -33.12 -33.24
C ALA A 357 23.32 -33.24 -34.76
N ALA A 358 22.06 -33.38 -35.22
CA ALA A 358 21.53 -32.83 -36.47
C ALA A 358 20.03 -33.16 -36.62
N GLY A 359 19.25 -32.16 -37.04
CA GLY A 359 18.22 -32.38 -38.07
C GLY A 359 16.74 -32.36 -37.67
N GLU A 360 16.15 -31.15 -37.71
CA GLU A 360 14.85 -30.80 -38.31
C GLU A 360 13.56 -31.60 -37.98
N ARG A 361 12.51 -30.91 -37.48
CA ARG A 361 11.36 -30.43 -38.30
C ARG A 361 10.25 -29.78 -37.43
N SER A 362 9.75 -28.66 -37.91
CA SER A 362 8.54 -27.96 -37.46
C SER A 362 7.26 -28.78 -37.65
N ALA A 363 6.34 -28.68 -36.68
CA ALA A 363 4.90 -28.85 -36.91
C ALA A 363 4.10 -27.98 -35.92
N THR A 364 3.67 -26.82 -36.41
CA THR A 364 2.34 -26.19 -36.27
C THR A 364 1.54 -26.39 -34.97
N ALA A 365 1.42 -25.30 -34.20
CA ALA A 365 0.42 -25.11 -33.16
C ALA A 365 -0.95 -24.80 -33.78
N ALA A 366 -1.98 -25.58 -33.42
CA ALA A 366 -3.37 -25.30 -33.76
C ALA A 366 -4.09 -24.70 -32.54
N SER A 367 -4.65 -23.52 -32.78
CA SER A 367 -5.49 -22.70 -31.91
C SER A 367 -6.77 -23.43 -31.47
N VAL A 368 -7.02 -23.50 -30.16
CA VAL A 368 -8.31 -23.90 -29.58
C VAL A 368 -9.05 -22.65 -29.10
N ARG A 369 -10.27 -22.43 -29.62
CA ARG A 369 -11.26 -21.45 -29.14
C ARG A 369 -12.64 -22.12 -28.98
N PRO A 370 -13.55 -21.55 -28.16
CA PRO A 370 -14.50 -22.30 -27.34
C PRO A 370 -15.90 -22.51 -27.94
N ALA A 371 -16.70 -23.27 -27.19
CA ALA A 371 -18.03 -23.80 -27.46
C ALA A 371 -19.12 -22.77 -27.88
N THR A 372 -20.04 -23.22 -28.73
CA THR A 372 -21.25 -22.49 -29.14
C THR A 372 -22.48 -23.00 -28.39
N ALA A 373 -23.27 -22.04 -27.90
CA ALA A 373 -24.50 -22.23 -27.14
C ALA A 373 -25.71 -22.57 -28.02
N ALA A 374 -26.69 -23.22 -27.38
CA ALA A 374 -27.96 -23.67 -27.93
C ALA A 374 -28.87 -22.53 -28.42
N SER A 375 -29.63 -22.80 -29.49
CA SER A 375 -30.71 -21.95 -30.01
C SER A 375 -32.04 -22.71 -29.88
N VAL A 376 -32.95 -22.17 -29.07
CA VAL A 376 -34.34 -22.63 -28.88
C VAL A 376 -35.25 -21.74 -29.74
N ARG A 377 -36.13 -22.36 -30.54
CA ARG A 377 -37.16 -21.67 -31.34
C ARG A 377 -38.51 -21.58 -30.59
N PRO A 378 -39.32 -20.53 -30.80
CA PRO A 378 -40.67 -20.42 -30.24
C PRO A 378 -41.80 -20.72 -31.26
N GLY A 379 -42.97 -21.12 -30.73
CA GLY A 379 -44.26 -21.31 -31.42
C GLY A 379 -44.92 -22.62 -30.93
N THR A 380 -46.17 -22.70 -30.48
CA THR A 380 -47.38 -21.95 -30.84
C THR A 380 -48.41 -22.10 -29.71
N ALA A 381 -49.11 -21.02 -29.36
CA ALA A 381 -50.22 -21.02 -28.42
C ALA A 381 -51.51 -21.54 -29.07
N THR A 382 -52.32 -22.31 -28.35
CA THR A 382 -53.74 -22.49 -28.67
C THR A 382 -54.56 -22.41 -27.39
N SER A 383 -55.47 -21.45 -27.39
CA SER A 383 -56.35 -21.06 -26.29
C SER A 383 -57.62 -21.91 -26.31
N ILE A 384 -58.06 -22.41 -25.16
CA ILE A 384 -59.49 -22.73 -24.93
C ILE A 384 -59.87 -22.25 -23.52
N ARG A 385 -60.96 -21.48 -23.46
CA ARG A 385 -61.56 -20.87 -22.27
C ARG A 385 -62.40 -21.87 -21.44
N PRO A 386 -62.69 -21.55 -20.17
CA PRO A 386 -63.41 -22.41 -19.21
C PRO A 386 -64.93 -22.18 -19.23
N GLY A 387 -65.69 -23.19 -18.80
CA GLY A 387 -67.14 -23.07 -18.55
C GLY A 387 -67.75 -24.31 -17.90
N ASP A 388 -68.12 -24.13 -16.63
CA ASP A 388 -69.35 -24.57 -15.97
C ASP A 388 -69.67 -26.06 -15.66
N ALA A 389 -69.66 -26.30 -14.34
CA ALA A 389 -70.81 -26.69 -13.52
C ALA A 389 -71.10 -28.17 -13.18
N ALA A 390 -71.34 -28.34 -11.88
CA ALA A 390 -72.19 -29.34 -11.21
C ALA A 390 -71.69 -30.80 -11.20
N SER A 391 -71.97 -31.66 -10.23
CA SER A 391 -72.50 -31.66 -8.86
C SER A 391 -72.63 -33.15 -8.50
N ASN A 392 -72.71 -33.49 -7.21
CA ASN A 392 -72.99 -34.81 -6.63
C ASN A 392 -71.71 -35.67 -6.45
N GLY A 393 -71.24 -36.00 -5.24
CA GLY A 393 -71.99 -36.33 -4.03
C GLY A 393 -72.37 -37.81 -4.08
N VAL A 394 -71.77 -38.64 -3.22
CA VAL A 394 -72.29 -39.86 -2.54
C VAL A 394 -71.12 -40.71 -1.99
N THR A 395 -70.93 -40.57 -0.67
CA THR A 395 -70.66 -41.55 0.40
C THR A 395 -69.97 -42.91 0.19
N ARG A 396 -69.12 -43.20 1.20
CA ARG A 396 -68.76 -44.50 1.83
C ARG A 396 -67.95 -45.47 0.96
N GLU A 397 -66.91 -46.14 1.46
CA GLU A 397 -66.93 -47.01 2.65
C GLU A 397 -65.50 -47.30 3.17
N VAL A 398 -65.48 -47.60 4.47
CA VAL A 398 -64.39 -48.06 5.35
C VAL A 398 -63.78 -49.37 4.84
N ASP A 399 -62.45 -49.53 4.88
CA ASP A 399 -61.90 -50.68 5.61
C ASP A 399 -60.46 -50.51 6.06
N SER A 400 -60.24 -50.91 7.31
CA SER A 400 -58.96 -50.99 8.00
C SER A 400 -58.75 -52.44 8.37
N THR A 401 -57.60 -53.02 8.05
CA THR A 401 -57.09 -54.15 8.82
C THR A 401 -55.57 -54.12 8.83
N ALA A 402 -55.05 -53.85 10.03
CA ALA A 402 -53.76 -54.31 10.48
C ALA A 402 -53.86 -55.78 10.89
N THR A 403 -52.77 -56.50 10.64
CA THR A 403 -52.21 -57.53 11.53
C THR A 403 -50.71 -57.51 11.36
#